data_AF-R7UZE1-F1
#
_entry.id   AF-R7UZE1-F1
#
_cell.length_a   1.000
_cell.length_b   1.000
_cell.length_c   1.000
_cell.angle_alpha   90.00
_cell.angle_beta   90.00
_cell.angle_gamma   90.00
#
_symmetry.space_group_name_H-M   'P 1'
#
loop_
_entity.id
_entity.type
_entity.pdbx_description
1 polymer ?
#
loop_
_entity_poly.entity_id
_entity_poly.type
_entity_poly.pdbx_seq_one_letter_code
_entity_poly.pdbx_strand_id
1 'polypeptide(L)' 'DSMKKWHDEIDYFDFEKNSCQKGEVCGHYTQMIWSTNYQVGCGATVCPGYGVIVACNYYPG' A
#
# COMPACT_ATOMS: atom_id res chain seq x y z
N ASP A 1 -1.63 -7.30 -10.28
CA ASP A 1 -0.94 -7.66 -9.03
C ASP A 1 -1.31 -6.63 -7.96
N SER A 2 -1.53 -7.04 -6.71
CA SER A 2 -1.97 -6.16 -5.61
C SER A 2 -0.90 -5.14 -5.23
N MET A 3 0.36 -5.55 -5.18
CA MET A 3 1.47 -4.65 -4.85
C MET A 3 1.64 -3.53 -5.88
N LYS A 4 1.41 -3.85 -7.16
CA LYS A 4 1.44 -2.85 -8.23
C LYS A 4 0.33 -1.81 -8.04
N LYS A 5 -0.89 -2.22 -7.70
CA LYS A 5 -1.99 -1.28 -7.46
C LYS A 5 -1.72 -0.34 -6.29
N TRP A 6 -1.10 -0.83 -5.22
CA TRP A 6 -0.68 0.01 -4.09
C TRP A 6 0.44 0.96 -4.45
N HIS A 7 1.41 0.51 -5.26
CA HIS A 7 2.47 1.37 -5.77
C HIS A 7 1.93 2.48 -6.68
N ASP A 8 0.97 2.16 -7.56
CA ASP A 8 0.42 3.09 -8.55
C ASP A 8 -0.33 4.28 -7.89
N GLU A 9 -0.61 4.24 -6.58
CA GLU A 9 -1.11 5.42 -5.86
C GLU A 9 -0.08 6.56 -5.76
N ILE A 10 1.19 6.32 -6.15
CA ILE A 10 2.21 7.36 -6.34
C ILE A 10 1.72 8.49 -7.25
N ASP A 11 0.87 8.18 -8.24
CA ASP A 11 0.32 9.15 -9.19
C ASP A 11 -0.54 10.22 -8.50
N TYR A 12 -1.05 9.91 -7.29
CA TYR A 12 -1.87 10.80 -6.47
C TYR A 12 -1.12 11.39 -5.26
N PHE A 13 0.16 11.04 -5.08
CA PHE A 13 0.96 11.53 -3.97
C PHE A 13 1.75 12.79 -4.37
N ASP A 14 1.53 13.89 -3.65
CA ASP A 14 2.27 15.14 -3.84
C ASP A 14 3.50 15.14 -2.92
N PHE A 15 4.68 14.95 -3.51
CA PHE A 15 5.95 14.92 -2.78
C PHE A 15 6.36 16.27 -2.18
N GLU A 16 5.94 17.39 -2.79
CA GLU A 16 6.26 18.72 -2.28
C GLU A 16 5.44 19.03 -1.03
N LYS A 17 4.17 18.61 -1.01
CA LYS A 17 3.27 18.78 0.13
C LYS A 17 3.32 17.64 1.14
N ASN A 18 3.99 16.55 0.80
CA ASN A 18 4.02 15.30 1.56
C ASN A 18 2.60 14.82 1.92
N SER A 19 1.69 14.87 0.94
CA SER A 19 0.26 14.64 1.18
C SER A 19 -0.45 14.03 -0.04
N CYS A 20 -1.55 13.35 0.21
CA CYS A 20 -2.44 12.89 -0.85
C CYS A 20 -3.16 14.03 -1.55
N GLN A 21 -3.37 13.90 -2.85
CA GLN A 21 -4.35 14.72 -3.56
C GLN A 21 -5.74 14.60 -2.90
N LYS A 22 -6.48 15.71 -2.88
CA LYS A 22 -7.77 15.77 -2.20
C LYS A 22 -8.79 14.85 -2.90
N GLY A 23 -9.29 13.87 -2.15
CA GLY A 23 -10.28 12.90 -2.64
C GLY A 23 -9.69 11.61 -3.19
N GLU A 24 -8.35 11.53 -3.28
CA GLU A 24 -7.63 10.34 -3.74
C GLU A 24 -7.14 9.48 -2.56
N VAL A 25 -6.71 8.25 -2.87
CA VAL A 25 -6.15 7.30 -1.90
C VAL A 25 -4.68 7.05 -2.24
N CYS A 26 -3.81 7.24 -1.26
CA CYS A 26 -2.37 6.96 -1.34
C CYS A 26 -1.81 6.33 -0.07
N GLY A 27 -2.70 5.85 0.81
CA GLY A 27 -2.31 5.26 2.10
C GLY A 27 -1.53 3.96 1.95
N HIS A 28 -1.78 3.20 0.88
CA HIS A 28 -1.02 1.98 0.63
C HIS A 28 0.36 2.34 0.11
N TYR A 29 0.47 3.31 -0.82
CA TYR A 29 1.76 3.78 -1.30
C TYR A 29 2.64 4.30 -0.16
N THR A 30 2.11 5.17 0.71
CA THR A 30 2.89 5.71 1.83
C THR A 30 3.37 4.63 2.77
N GLN A 31 2.55 3.61 3.04
CA GLN A 31 2.95 2.45 3.83
C GLN A 31 4.11 1.66 3.18
N MET A 32 4.10 1.53 1.84
CA MET A 32 5.15 0.84 1.08
C MET A 32 6.49 1.56 1.12
N ILE A 33 6.50 2.90 1.13
CA ILE A 33 7.73 3.72 1.11
C ILE A 33 8.15 4.24 2.49
N TRP A 34 7.49 3.78 3.55
CA TRP A 34 7.69 4.32 4.88
C TRP A 34 9.10 4.03 5.39
N SER A 35 9.88 5.09 5.64
CA SER A 35 11.34 5.00 5.80
C SER A 35 11.81 4.20 7.01
N THR A 36 10.99 4.10 8.06
CA THR A 36 11.33 3.31 9.25
C THR A 36 11.15 1.82 9.03
N ASN A 37 10.37 1.41 8.03
CA ASN A 37 10.13 0.01 7.75
C ASN A 37 11.29 -0.64 7.02
N TYR A 38 11.76 -1.77 7.56
CA TYR A 38 12.85 -2.55 6.96
C TYR A 38 12.52 -4.03 6.81
N GLN A 39 11.36 -4.48 7.29
CA GLN A 39 10.86 -5.83 7.07
C GLN A 39 9.45 -5.77 6.50
N VAL A 40 9.16 -6.71 5.61
CA VAL A 40 7.83 -6.91 5.03
C VAL A 40 7.49 -8.40 5.02
N GLY A 41 6.25 -8.71 5.38
CA GLY A 41 5.70 -10.06 5.27
C GLY A 41 4.32 -10.01 4.63
N CYS A 42 4.10 -10.80 3.58
CA CYS A 42 2.85 -10.83 2.84
C CYS A 42 2.22 -12.22 2.83
N GLY A 43 0.89 -12.25 2.80
CA GLY A 43 0.10 -13.47 2.66
C GLY A 43 -1.08 -13.25 1.73
N ALA A 44 -1.47 -14.31 1.02
CA ALA A 44 -2.64 -14.31 0.17
C ALA A 44 -3.52 -15.53 0.49
N THR A 45 -4.84 -15.34 0.48
CA THR A 45 -5.80 -16.43 0.66
C THR A 45 -6.96 -16.29 -0.30
N VAL A 46 -7.44 -17.41 -0.82
CA VAL A 46 -8.65 -17.47 -1.65
C VAL A 46 -9.84 -17.56 -0.71
N CYS A 47 -10.72 -16.56 -0.77
CA CYS A 47 -11.99 -16.53 -0.04
C CYS A 47 -13.12 -16.97 -0.98
N PRO A 48 -13.76 -18.13 -0.74
CA PRO A 48 -14.84 -18.62 -1.60
C PRO A 48 -15.96 -17.59 -1.74
N GLY A 49 -16.26 -17.18 -2.98
CA GLY A 49 -17.28 -16.17 -3.28
C GLY A 49 -16.85 -14.70 -3.12
N TYR A 50 -15.64 -14.44 -2.60
CA TYR A 50 -15.14 -13.08 -2.33
C TYR A 50 -13.82 -12.75 -3.05
N GLY A 51 -13.21 -13.71 -3.73
CA GLY A 51 -11.97 -13.52 -4.48
C GLY A 51 -10.73 -13.80 -3.65
N VAL A 52 -9.63 -13.10 -3.92
CA VAL A 52 -8.34 -13.29 -3.23
C VAL A 52 -8.11 -12.10 -2.32
N ILE A 53 -7.89 -12.35 -1.03
CA ILE A 53 -7.43 -11.34 -0.08
C ILE A 53 -5.92 -11.41 -0.01
N VAL A 54 -5.27 -10.25 -0.16
CA VAL A 54 -3.83 -10.08 0.01
C VAL A 54 -3.60 -9.10 1.15
N ALA A 55 -2.73 -9.46 2.09
CA ALA A 55 -2.34 -8.62 3.20
C ALA A 55 -0.81 -8.59 3.30
N CYS A 56 -0.25 -7.42 3.57
CA CYS A 56 1.16 -7.24 3.86
C CYS A 56 1.31 -6.46 5.16
N ASN A 57 2.21 -6.91 6.03
CA ASN A 57 2.62 -6.22 7.24
C ASN A 57 4.04 -5.69 7.09
N TYR A 58 4.27 -4.49 7.61
CA TYR A 58 5.55 -3.80 7.59
C TYR A 58 6.01 -3.56 9.03
N TYR A 59 7.30 -3.68 9.30
CA TYR A 59 7.86 -3.50 10.65
C TYR A 59 8.99 -2.46 10.65
N PRO A 60 9.03 -1.55 11.65
CA PRO A 60 8.22 -1.50 12.87
C PRO A 60 6.84 -0.83 12.74
N GLY A 61 6.52 -0.26 11.58
CA GLY A 61 5.28 0.47 11.32
C GLY A 61 5.41 1.30 10.07
#